data_AF-A0A1C6UL93-F1
#
_entry.id   AF-A0A1C6UL93-F1
#
_cell.length_a   1.000
_cell.length_b   1.000
_cell.length_c   1.000
_cell.angle_alpha   90.00
_cell.angle_beta   90.00
_cell.angle_gamma   90.00
#
_symmetry.space_group_name_H-M   'P 1'
#
loop_
_entity.id
_entity.type
_entity.pdbx_description
1 polymer ?
#
loop_
_entity_poly.entity_id
_entity_poly.type
_entity_poly.pdbx_seq_one_letter_code
_entity_poly.pdbx_strand_id
1 'polypeptide(L)'
;MEILLVAILVVLLVGAFVWWRRESAAREARSLADVRADAQRWYERLGGQVMNLHGDHPAVRQALVDAGERYNAAGSQLEQARTVQQYRLARETALEGLTYARAARVALGIDPGPELPPLAAAQGAGELTRERQVDVQGQTFKAGPQPGRDTPYYYPGGRFQGRPVPAGWYSTPWWKTALGAGAGVVGGLLIADALFSPAFADPGYGYAAGYEEGFGDGADHGDQGGDVGGDQAGDFGGGDFGGGDF
;
A
#
# COMPACT_ATOMS: atom_id res chain seq x y z
N MET A 1 57.84 26.63 14.01
CA MET A 1 57.34 26.00 12.77
C MET A 1 56.16 25.07 13.05
N GLU A 2 56.23 24.24 14.10
CA GLU A 2 55.17 23.30 14.47
C GLU A 2 53.80 23.95 14.71
N ILE A 3 53.72 25.05 15.47
CA ILE A 3 52.43 25.74 15.75
C ILE A 3 51.75 26.24 14.46
N LEU A 4 52.54 26.69 13.48
CA LEU A 4 52.04 27.21 12.20
C LEU A 4 51.53 26.07 11.31
N LEU A 5 52.19 24.91 11.33
CA LEU A 5 51.73 23.70 10.66
C LEU A 5 50.44 23.17 11.29
N VAL A 6 50.34 23.18 12.63
CA VAL A 6 49.12 22.81 13.35
C VAL A 6 47.97 23.76 13.01
N ALA A 7 48.22 25.07 12.96
CA ALA A 7 47.19 26.05 12.59
C ALA A 7 46.67 25.84 11.16
N ILE A 8 47.55 25.59 10.19
CA ILE A 8 47.18 25.28 8.81
C ILE A 8 46.36 23.98 8.74
N LEU A 9 46.78 22.93 9.45
CA LEU A 9 46.07 21.67 9.49
C LEU A 9 44.64 21.85 10.04
N VAL A 10 44.48 22.62 11.11
CA VAL A 10 43.15 22.92 11.69
C VAL A 10 42.28 23.66 10.69
N VAL A 11 42.80 24.67 9.98
CA VAL A 11 42.05 25.39 8.95
C VAL A 11 41.62 24.47 7.81
N LEU A 12 42.51 23.58 7.35
CA LEU A 12 42.19 22.59 6.32
C LEU A 12 41.11 21.60 6.78
N LEU A 13 41.20 21.10 8.01
CA LEU A 13 40.20 20.18 8.57
C LEU A 13 38.84 20.85 8.73
N VAL A 14 38.79 22.09 9.23
CA VAL A 14 37.55 22.87 9.34
C VAL A 14 36.98 23.17 7.95
N GLY A 15 37.81 23.56 6.98
CA GLY A 15 37.40 23.81 5.60
C GLY A 15 36.81 22.56 4.94
N ALA A 16 37.48 21.42 5.08
CA ALA A 16 37.00 20.13 4.58
C ALA A 16 35.68 19.70 5.25
N PHE A 17 35.55 19.89 6.57
CA PHE A 17 34.33 19.58 7.31
C PHE A 17 33.14 20.45 6.87
N VAL A 18 33.34 21.76 6.71
CA VAL A 18 32.30 22.68 6.24
C VAL A 18 31.88 22.34 4.80
N TRP A 19 32.84 22.06 3.92
CA TRP A 19 32.56 21.65 2.54
C TRP A 19 31.77 20.33 2.50
N TRP A 20 32.20 19.31 3.27
CA TRP A 20 31.51 18.03 3.36
C TRP A 20 30.08 18.15 3.90
N ARG A 21 29.86 19.00 4.92
CA ARG A 21 28.52 19.32 5.43
C ARG A 21 27.62 19.95 4.38
N ARG A 22 28.14 20.93 3.61
CA ARG A 22 27.39 21.60 2.54
C ARG A 22 27.04 20.65 1.40
N GLU A 23 27.98 19.80 0.99
CA GLU A 23 27.75 18.83 -0.09
C GLU A 23 26.74 17.75 0.33
N SER A 24 26.80 17.31 1.59
CA SER A 24 25.83 16.34 2.13
C SER A 24 24.43 16.93 2.20
N ALA A 25 24.28 18.17 2.69
CA ALA A 25 23.00 18.88 2.70
C ALA A 25 22.45 19.14 1.29
N ALA A 26 23.31 19.49 0.33
CA ALA A 26 22.91 19.70 -1.06
C ALA A 26 22.40 18.41 -1.72
N ARG A 27 23.06 17.26 -1.44
CA ARG A 27 22.62 15.95 -1.94
C ARG A 27 21.28 15.54 -1.36
N GLU A 28 21.08 15.74 -0.06
CA GLU A 28 19.81 15.47 0.61
C GLU A 28 18.67 16.32 0.03
N ALA A 29 18.90 17.62 -0.16
CA ALA A 29 17.93 18.53 -0.76
C ALA A 29 17.53 18.13 -2.19
N ARG A 30 18.49 17.70 -3.02
CA ARG A 30 18.20 17.17 -4.37
C ARG A 30 17.36 15.91 -4.30
N SER A 31 17.73 14.95 -3.45
CA SER A 31 16.99 13.69 -3.32
C SER A 31 15.55 13.91 -2.87
N LEU A 32 15.32 14.90 -2.00
CA LEU A 32 13.99 15.28 -1.54
C LEU A 32 13.18 15.97 -2.65
N ALA A 33 13.81 16.84 -3.44
CA ALA A 33 13.16 17.49 -4.57
C ALA A 33 12.72 16.47 -5.64
N ASP A 34 13.56 15.47 -5.94
CA ASP A 34 13.26 14.44 -6.94
C ASP A 34 12.05 13.58 -6.52
N VAL A 35 12.02 13.10 -5.28
CA VAL A 35 10.89 12.29 -4.80
C VAL A 35 9.61 13.09 -4.62
N ARG A 36 9.72 14.39 -4.28
CA ARG A 36 8.57 15.30 -4.26
C ARG A 36 8.00 15.45 -5.66
N ALA A 37 8.83 15.71 -6.66
CA ALA A 37 8.40 15.88 -8.05
C ALA A 37 7.75 14.60 -8.59
N ASP A 38 8.30 13.42 -8.29
CA ASP A 38 7.68 12.15 -8.68
C ASP A 38 6.31 11.96 -8.02
N ALA A 39 6.19 12.17 -6.70
CA ALA A 39 4.91 12.09 -6.00
C ALA A 39 3.86 13.07 -6.55
N GLN A 40 4.26 14.32 -6.83
CA GLN A 40 3.39 15.33 -7.44
C GLN A 40 2.89 14.90 -8.83
N ARG A 41 3.77 14.39 -9.68
CA ARG A 41 3.39 13.90 -11.01
C ARG A 41 2.31 12.82 -10.96
N TRP A 42 2.42 11.85 -10.04
CA TRP A 42 1.40 10.81 -9.88
C TRP A 42 0.09 11.35 -9.31
N TYR A 43 0.17 12.27 -8.35
CA TYR A 43 -1.00 12.95 -7.78
C TYR A 43 -1.76 13.79 -8.82
N GLU A 44 -1.05 14.56 -9.65
CA GLU A 44 -1.66 15.35 -10.72
C GLU A 44 -2.33 14.45 -11.77
N ARG A 45 -1.68 13.32 -12.12
CA ARG A 45 -2.28 12.31 -13.01
C ARG A 45 -3.56 11.74 -12.41
N LEU A 46 -3.58 11.45 -11.11
CA LEU A 46 -4.77 10.99 -10.40
C LEU A 46 -5.89 12.04 -10.43
N GLY A 47 -5.56 13.29 -10.11
CA GLY A 47 -6.51 14.40 -10.17
C GLY A 47 -7.14 14.53 -11.56
N GLY A 48 -6.34 14.37 -12.62
CA GLY A 48 -6.84 14.32 -13.99
C GLY A 48 -7.85 13.20 -14.24
N GLN A 49 -7.69 12.01 -13.65
CA GLN A 49 -8.69 10.95 -13.80
C GLN A 49 -9.96 11.23 -12.99
N VAL A 50 -9.82 11.61 -11.71
CA VAL A 50 -10.96 11.85 -10.80
C VAL A 50 -11.87 12.97 -11.31
N MET A 51 -11.30 14.01 -11.92
CA MET A 51 -12.08 15.15 -12.41
C MET A 51 -12.77 14.92 -13.76
N ASN A 52 -12.28 13.97 -14.58
CA ASN A 52 -12.78 13.76 -15.94
C ASN A 52 -13.62 12.49 -16.11
N LEU A 53 -13.39 11.46 -15.30
CA LEU A 53 -14.16 10.22 -15.36
C LEU A 53 -15.47 10.37 -14.58
N HIS A 54 -16.56 9.88 -15.16
CA HIS A 54 -17.88 9.83 -14.55
C HIS A 54 -18.71 8.74 -15.21
N GLY A 55 -19.75 8.26 -14.53
CA GLY A 55 -20.70 7.29 -15.07
C GLY A 55 -21.66 6.77 -14.02
N ASP A 56 -22.81 6.26 -14.44
CA ASP A 56 -23.89 5.85 -13.53
C ASP A 56 -23.77 4.41 -13.02
N HIS A 57 -22.97 3.58 -13.70
CA HIS A 57 -22.80 2.18 -13.32
C HIS A 57 -22.25 2.08 -11.89
N PRO A 58 -22.82 1.25 -10.99
CA PRO A 58 -22.39 1.16 -9.59
C PRO A 58 -20.88 0.93 -9.43
N ALA A 59 -20.31 0.02 -10.22
CA ALA A 59 -18.87 -0.25 -10.20
C ALA A 59 -18.01 0.97 -10.57
N VAL A 60 -18.48 1.80 -11.51
CA VAL A 60 -17.79 3.04 -11.91
C VAL A 60 -17.86 4.05 -10.77
N ARG A 61 -19.06 4.28 -10.20
CA ARG A 61 -19.23 5.23 -9.10
C ARG A 61 -18.39 4.85 -7.89
N GLN A 62 -18.41 3.58 -7.47
CA GLN A 62 -17.62 3.11 -6.33
C GLN A 62 -16.13 3.25 -6.57
N ALA A 63 -15.63 2.82 -7.74
CA ALA A 63 -14.22 2.97 -8.07
C ALA A 63 -13.78 4.44 -8.12
N LEU A 64 -14.63 5.37 -8.60
CA LEU A 64 -14.31 6.80 -8.60
C LEU A 64 -14.39 7.44 -7.21
N VAL A 65 -15.30 6.97 -6.34
CA VAL A 65 -15.32 7.37 -4.93
C VAL A 65 -14.01 6.96 -4.25
N ASP A 66 -13.60 5.70 -4.41
CA ASP A 66 -12.35 5.19 -3.85
C ASP A 66 -11.12 5.94 -4.40
N ALA A 67 -11.10 6.23 -5.71
CA ALA A 67 -10.06 7.05 -6.32
C ALA A 67 -10.03 8.48 -5.73
N GLY A 68 -11.19 9.09 -5.51
CA GLY A 68 -11.34 10.41 -4.91
C GLY A 68 -10.88 10.46 -3.45
N GLU A 69 -11.18 9.43 -2.65
CA GLU A 69 -10.67 9.29 -1.29
C GLU A 69 -9.14 9.26 -1.28
N ARG A 70 -8.53 8.50 -2.20
CA ARG A 70 -7.07 8.43 -2.31
C ARG A 70 -6.46 9.71 -2.85
N TYR A 71 -7.15 10.42 -3.73
CA TYR A 71 -6.74 11.74 -4.17
C TYR A 71 -6.65 12.71 -2.99
N ASN A 72 -7.71 12.82 -2.18
CA ASN A 72 -7.71 13.70 -1.01
C ASN A 72 -6.60 13.32 0.01
N ALA A 73 -6.43 12.02 0.27
CA ALA A 73 -5.39 11.53 1.17
C ALA A 73 -3.97 11.83 0.63
N ALA A 74 -3.71 11.55 -0.64
CA ALA A 74 -2.41 11.83 -1.27
C ALA A 74 -2.09 13.33 -1.27
N GLY A 75 -3.09 14.20 -1.53
CA GLY A 75 -2.94 15.64 -1.47
C GLY A 75 -2.53 16.14 -0.08
N SER A 76 -3.23 15.67 0.96
CA SER A 76 -2.92 15.97 2.36
C SER A 76 -1.51 15.48 2.75
N GLN A 77 -1.14 14.27 2.34
CA GLN A 77 0.21 13.72 2.59
C GLN A 77 1.29 14.52 1.86
N LEU A 78 1.08 14.91 0.61
CA LEU A 78 2.01 15.73 -0.18
C LEU A 78 2.25 17.10 0.47
N GLU A 79 1.20 17.73 1.01
CA GLU A 79 1.28 19.04 1.65
C GLU A 79 2.08 18.97 2.97
N GLN A 80 1.88 17.91 3.76
CA GLN A 80 2.50 17.72 5.06
C GLN A 80 3.89 17.09 5.00
N ALA A 81 4.23 16.39 3.90
CA ALA A 81 5.50 15.68 3.75
C ALA A 81 6.72 16.60 3.86
N ARG A 82 7.71 16.16 4.62
CA ARG A 82 9.02 16.80 4.86
C ARG A 82 10.19 15.84 4.67
N THR A 83 9.94 14.54 4.52
CA THR A 83 10.99 13.52 4.36
C THR A 83 10.80 12.71 3.08
N VAL A 84 11.88 12.07 2.63
CA VAL A 84 11.85 11.18 1.46
C VAL A 84 10.81 10.09 1.61
N GLN A 85 10.69 9.49 2.79
CA GLN A 85 9.71 8.42 3.03
C GLN A 85 8.27 8.94 2.99
N GLN A 86 8.00 10.14 3.53
CA GLN A 86 6.67 10.74 3.47
C GLN A 86 6.23 11.03 2.03
N TYR A 87 7.14 11.51 1.17
CA TYR A 87 6.83 11.68 -0.26
C TYR A 87 6.59 10.34 -0.97
N ARG A 88 7.34 9.29 -0.62
CA ARG A 88 7.10 7.94 -1.15
C ARG A 88 5.74 7.37 -0.73
N LEU A 89 5.32 7.61 0.51
CA LEU A 89 3.99 7.23 0.97
C LEU A 89 2.90 7.99 0.21
N ALA A 90 3.09 9.29 -0.03
CA ALA A 90 2.16 10.09 -0.82
C ALA A 90 2.04 9.61 -2.27
N ARG A 91 3.17 9.24 -2.89
CA ARG A 91 3.22 8.58 -4.19
C ARG A 91 2.45 7.25 -4.19
N GLU A 92 2.67 6.41 -3.17
CA GLU A 92 1.97 5.12 -3.05
C GLU A 92 0.46 5.31 -2.97
N THR A 93 0.00 6.26 -2.16
CA THR A 93 -1.43 6.61 -2.05
C THR A 93 -1.99 7.08 -3.40
N ALA A 94 -1.25 7.89 -4.16
CA ALA A 94 -1.65 8.33 -5.50
C ALA A 94 -1.72 7.17 -6.51
N LEU A 95 -0.77 6.23 -6.45
CA LEU A 95 -0.78 5.02 -7.28
C LEU A 95 -1.98 4.11 -6.97
N GLU A 96 -2.34 3.99 -5.69
CA GLU A 96 -3.54 3.23 -5.32
C GLU A 96 -4.81 3.91 -5.84
N GLY A 97 -4.90 5.24 -5.73
CA GLY A 97 -5.98 6.01 -6.37
C GLY A 97 -6.06 5.81 -7.88
N LEU A 98 -4.91 5.77 -8.57
CA LEU A 98 -4.85 5.51 -10.01
C LEU A 98 -5.29 4.09 -10.35
N THR A 99 -5.07 3.14 -9.45
CA THR A 99 -5.51 1.76 -9.61
C THR A 99 -7.05 1.67 -9.54
N TYR A 100 -7.69 2.43 -8.66
CA TYR A 100 -9.15 2.59 -8.66
C TYR A 100 -9.66 3.34 -9.90
N ALA A 101 -8.99 4.41 -10.33
CA ALA A 101 -9.34 5.11 -11.56
C ALA A 101 -9.25 4.18 -12.79
N ARG A 102 -8.24 3.32 -12.84
CA ARG A 102 -8.10 2.27 -13.87
C ARG A 102 -9.27 1.29 -13.81
N ALA A 103 -9.68 0.85 -12.61
CA ALA A 103 -10.85 -0.01 -12.45
C ALA A 103 -12.15 0.67 -12.93
N ALA A 104 -12.32 1.98 -12.68
CA ALA A 104 -13.44 2.75 -13.22
C ALA A 104 -13.44 2.76 -14.77
N ARG A 105 -12.26 2.93 -15.40
CA ARG A 105 -12.11 2.86 -16.87
C ARG A 105 -12.49 1.49 -17.43
N VAL A 106 -12.04 0.41 -16.77
CA VAL A 106 -12.44 -0.97 -17.11
C VAL A 106 -13.96 -1.13 -17.02
N ALA A 107 -14.58 -0.63 -15.95
CA ALA A 107 -16.03 -0.69 -15.76
C ALA A 107 -16.82 0.20 -16.74
N LEU A 108 -16.19 1.25 -17.28
CA LEU A 108 -16.72 2.06 -18.38
C LEU A 108 -16.57 1.40 -19.75
N GLY A 109 -15.83 0.28 -19.86
CA GLY A 109 -15.54 -0.38 -21.13
C GLY A 109 -14.60 0.42 -22.03
N ILE A 110 -13.80 1.32 -21.47
CA ILE A 110 -12.80 2.11 -22.19
C ILE A 110 -11.39 1.61 -21.88
N ASP A 111 -10.41 2.02 -22.68
CA ASP A 111 -9.00 1.69 -22.47
C ASP A 111 -8.58 1.96 -21.01
N PRO A 112 -8.08 0.97 -20.24
CA PRO A 112 -7.63 1.17 -18.86
C PRO A 112 -6.50 2.20 -18.71
N GLY A 113 -5.79 2.49 -19.79
CA GLY A 113 -4.61 3.35 -19.79
C GLY A 113 -3.32 2.59 -19.45
N PRO A 114 -2.18 3.30 -19.41
CA PRO A 114 -0.88 2.65 -19.30
C PRO A 114 -0.70 2.01 -17.93
N GLU A 115 0.09 0.93 -17.91
CA GLU A 115 0.41 0.18 -16.71
C GLU A 115 0.96 1.07 -15.59
N LEU A 116 0.57 0.72 -14.37
CA LEU A 116 0.99 1.41 -13.16
C LEU A 116 2.10 0.59 -12.49
N PRO A 117 3.06 1.24 -11.81
CA PRO A 117 3.93 0.54 -10.89
C PRO A 117 3.12 -0.32 -9.91
N PRO A 118 3.57 -1.54 -9.58
CA PRO A 118 2.86 -2.40 -8.65
C PRO A 118 2.82 -1.77 -7.26
N LEU A 119 1.68 -1.88 -6.60
CA LEU A 119 1.52 -1.41 -5.22
C LEU A 119 2.29 -2.31 -4.26
N ALA A 120 2.99 -1.72 -3.30
CA ALA A 120 3.67 -2.44 -2.24
C ALA A 120 2.69 -3.30 -1.44
N ALA A 121 1.50 -2.78 -1.17
CA ALA A 121 0.45 -3.49 -0.44
C ALA A 121 -0.07 -4.73 -1.19
N ALA A 122 -0.03 -4.74 -2.52
CA ALA A 122 -0.56 -5.81 -3.37
C ALA A 122 0.46 -6.90 -3.70
N GLN A 123 1.72 -6.77 -3.26
CA GLN A 123 2.77 -7.74 -3.54
C GLN A 123 2.40 -9.13 -3.02
N GLY A 124 2.52 -10.14 -3.88
CA GLY A 124 2.22 -11.53 -3.55
C GLY A 124 0.72 -11.87 -3.40
N ALA A 125 -0.18 -10.90 -3.60
CA ALA A 125 -1.62 -11.13 -3.42
C ALA A 125 -2.30 -11.82 -4.62
N GLY A 126 -1.74 -11.66 -5.83
CA GLY A 126 -2.30 -12.20 -7.08
C GLY A 126 -3.58 -11.46 -7.54
N GLU A 127 -4.25 -12.02 -8.54
CA GLU A 127 -5.50 -11.49 -9.10
C GLU A 127 -6.54 -12.59 -9.32
N LEU A 128 -7.82 -12.23 -9.27
CA LEU A 128 -8.91 -13.15 -9.58
C LEU A 128 -8.97 -13.42 -11.08
N THR A 129 -8.85 -14.69 -11.46
CA THR A 129 -8.96 -15.13 -12.87
C THR A 129 -10.33 -15.73 -13.23
N ARG A 130 -11.14 -16.08 -12.22
CA ARG A 130 -12.45 -16.70 -12.37
C ARG A 130 -13.46 -16.14 -11.41
N GLU A 131 -14.73 -16.17 -11.81
CA GLU A 131 -15.86 -15.83 -10.95
C GLU A 131 -16.02 -16.86 -9.83
N ARG A 132 -16.45 -16.38 -8.67
CA ARG A 132 -16.67 -17.17 -7.45
C ARG A 132 -17.93 -16.68 -6.76
N GLN A 133 -18.68 -17.60 -6.19
CA GLN A 133 -19.85 -17.31 -5.37
C GLN A 133 -19.89 -18.26 -4.19
N VAL A 134 -20.14 -17.72 -2.99
CA VAL A 134 -20.23 -18.49 -1.74
C VAL A 134 -21.38 -17.97 -0.89
N ASP A 135 -21.95 -18.84 -0.08
CA ASP A 135 -22.96 -18.47 0.92
C ASP A 135 -22.34 -18.57 2.32
N VAL A 136 -22.30 -17.44 3.04
CA VAL A 136 -21.77 -17.34 4.40
C VAL A 136 -22.86 -16.78 5.28
N GLN A 137 -23.27 -17.56 6.29
CA GLN A 137 -24.32 -17.17 7.25
C GLN A 137 -25.63 -16.70 6.58
N GLY A 138 -26.02 -17.34 5.47
CA GLY A 138 -27.24 -17.02 4.73
C GLY A 138 -27.13 -15.78 3.83
N GLN A 139 -25.93 -15.22 3.65
CA GLN A 139 -25.65 -14.15 2.70
C GLN A 139 -24.76 -14.65 1.56
N THR A 140 -25.12 -14.28 0.33
CA THR A 140 -24.34 -14.63 -0.86
C THR A 140 -23.27 -13.58 -1.14
N PHE A 141 -22.02 -14.02 -1.27
CA PHE A 141 -20.87 -13.20 -1.63
C PHE A 141 -20.34 -13.63 -3.00
N LYS A 142 -20.06 -12.65 -3.87
CA LYS A 142 -19.52 -12.87 -5.21
C LYS A 142 -18.19 -12.15 -5.39
N ALA A 143 -17.30 -12.75 -6.18
CA ALA A 143 -16.05 -12.12 -6.59
C ALA A 143 -15.64 -12.56 -8.00
N GLY A 144 -14.90 -11.74 -8.75
CA GLY A 144 -14.42 -12.11 -10.08
C GLY A 144 -13.48 -11.11 -10.75
N PRO A 145 -12.96 -11.45 -11.95
CA PRO A 145 -12.06 -10.58 -12.72
C PRO A 145 -12.75 -9.34 -13.32
N GLN A 146 -14.06 -9.42 -13.56
CA GLN A 146 -14.80 -8.42 -14.32
C GLN A 146 -15.73 -7.58 -13.42
N PRO A 147 -15.91 -6.28 -13.72
CA PRO A 147 -16.89 -5.46 -13.03
C PRO A 147 -18.30 -5.93 -13.35
N GLY A 148 -19.17 -5.91 -12.35
CA GLY A 148 -20.58 -6.25 -12.50
C GLY A 148 -21.47 -5.37 -11.64
N ARG A 149 -22.79 -5.46 -11.88
CA ARG A 149 -23.78 -4.82 -10.98
C ARG A 149 -23.78 -5.47 -9.59
N ASP A 150 -23.52 -6.76 -9.54
CA ASP A 150 -23.46 -7.56 -8.31
C ASP A 150 -22.06 -7.57 -7.67
N THR A 151 -21.06 -7.01 -8.34
CA THR A 151 -19.67 -6.91 -7.86
C THR A 151 -19.12 -5.48 -8.04
N PRO A 152 -19.72 -4.47 -7.39
CA PRO A 152 -19.38 -3.07 -7.66
C PRO A 152 -18.10 -2.62 -6.95
N TYR A 153 -17.52 -3.41 -6.04
CA TYR A 153 -16.37 -3.00 -5.25
C TYR A 153 -15.08 -3.58 -5.82
N TYR A 154 -14.19 -2.73 -6.31
CA TYR A 154 -12.87 -3.16 -6.74
C TYR A 154 -11.90 -3.19 -5.54
N TYR A 155 -11.05 -4.21 -5.47
CA TYR A 155 -9.92 -4.28 -4.55
C TYR A 155 -8.62 -4.36 -5.36
N PRO A 156 -7.62 -3.51 -5.10
CA PRO A 156 -6.32 -3.55 -5.78
C PRO A 156 -5.46 -4.78 -5.46
N GLY A 157 -5.88 -5.61 -4.50
CA GLY A 157 -5.08 -6.69 -3.94
C GLY A 157 -4.29 -6.24 -2.71
N GLY A 158 -4.03 -7.18 -1.82
CA GLY A 158 -3.18 -6.94 -0.66
C GLY A 158 -3.34 -7.97 0.44
N ARG A 159 -3.13 -7.57 1.70
CA ARG A 159 -3.22 -8.49 2.84
C ARG A 159 -4.32 -8.05 3.80
N PHE A 160 -5.15 -9.01 4.21
CA PHE A 160 -6.15 -8.84 5.26
C PHE A 160 -5.85 -9.83 6.38
N GLN A 161 -5.51 -9.30 7.57
CA GLN A 161 -5.11 -10.11 8.74
C GLN A 161 -4.00 -11.13 8.41
N GLY A 162 -2.97 -10.68 7.70
CA GLY A 162 -1.82 -11.51 7.29
C GLY A 162 -2.05 -12.38 6.06
N ARG A 163 -3.30 -12.54 5.61
CA ARG A 163 -3.66 -13.40 4.46
C ARG A 163 -3.68 -12.61 3.16
N PRO A 164 -3.14 -13.15 2.06
CA PRO A 164 -3.26 -12.53 0.75
C PRO A 164 -4.72 -12.52 0.29
N VAL A 165 -5.16 -11.38 -0.22
CA VAL A 165 -6.47 -11.16 -0.83
C VAL A 165 -6.21 -10.67 -2.25
N PRO A 166 -6.61 -11.42 -3.29
CA PRO A 166 -6.27 -11.09 -4.66
C PRO A 166 -6.94 -9.81 -5.14
N ALA A 167 -6.36 -9.18 -6.15
CA ALA A 167 -7.02 -8.09 -6.86
C ALA A 167 -8.28 -8.58 -7.59
N GLY A 168 -9.33 -7.76 -7.64
CA GLY A 168 -10.55 -8.09 -8.38
C GLY A 168 -11.79 -7.33 -7.92
N TRP A 169 -12.94 -7.75 -8.43
CA TRP A 169 -14.24 -7.16 -8.15
C TRP A 169 -15.03 -8.03 -7.18
N TYR A 170 -15.71 -7.41 -6.21
CA TYR A 170 -16.40 -8.07 -5.11
C TYR A 170 -17.78 -7.48 -4.89
N SER A 171 -18.69 -8.31 -4.37
CA SER A 171 -20.06 -7.93 -4.04
C SER A 171 -20.17 -7.03 -2.82
N THR A 172 -19.23 -7.16 -1.87
CA THR A 172 -19.14 -6.34 -0.67
C THR A 172 -17.69 -5.99 -0.36
N PRO A 173 -17.42 -4.82 0.23
CA PRO A 173 -16.07 -4.39 0.58
C PRO A 173 -15.70 -4.90 1.99
N TRP A 174 -15.78 -6.20 2.22
CA TRP A 174 -15.60 -6.82 3.55
C TRP A 174 -14.21 -6.56 4.18
N TRP A 175 -13.22 -6.16 3.39
CA TRP A 175 -11.90 -5.71 3.85
C TRP A 175 -11.90 -4.30 4.45
N LYS A 176 -12.91 -3.46 4.16
CA LYS A 176 -13.00 -2.08 4.66
C LYS A 176 -13.64 -1.97 6.05
N THR A 177 -14.31 -3.01 6.55
CA THR A 177 -15.27 -2.92 7.66
C THR A 177 -14.72 -3.20 9.07
N ALA A 178 -13.76 -2.38 9.53
CA ALA A 178 -13.54 -2.18 10.98
C ALA A 178 -14.28 -0.92 11.53
N LEU A 179 -14.73 0.00 10.67
CA LEU A 179 -15.37 1.26 11.08
C LEU A 179 -16.55 1.57 10.15
N GLY A 180 -17.79 1.40 10.61
CA GLY A 180 -18.96 1.97 9.93
C GLY A 180 -20.24 1.15 10.01
N ALA A 181 -20.96 1.34 11.11
CA ALA A 181 -22.42 1.21 11.28
C ALA A 181 -23.19 0.22 10.37
N GLY A 182 -23.64 -0.89 11.00
CA GLY A 182 -25.02 -1.34 10.82
C GLY A 182 -25.34 -2.24 9.63
N ALA A 183 -24.62 -3.36 9.47
CA ALA A 183 -25.18 -4.65 9.03
C ALA A 183 -24.11 -5.74 9.07
N GLY A 184 -23.92 -6.32 10.26
CA GLY A 184 -23.22 -7.59 10.44
C GLY A 184 -21.70 -7.46 10.61
N VAL A 185 -21.24 -7.78 11.82
CA VAL A 185 -19.88 -8.27 12.10
C VAL A 185 -19.73 -9.64 11.43
N VAL A 186 -19.86 -9.69 10.11
CA VAL A 186 -19.50 -10.89 9.35
C VAL A 186 -17.99 -10.85 9.32
N GLY A 187 -17.36 -11.71 10.10
CA GLY A 187 -15.91 -11.78 10.19
C GLY A 187 -15.35 -11.89 8.78
N GLY A 188 -14.68 -10.84 8.29
CA GLY A 188 -14.10 -10.82 6.95
C GLY A 188 -13.22 -12.04 6.68
N LEU A 189 -12.68 -12.65 7.76
CA LEU A 189 -12.03 -13.96 7.73
C LEU A 189 -12.92 -15.08 7.22
N LEU A 190 -14.17 -15.22 7.67
CA LEU A 190 -15.09 -16.28 7.21
C LEU A 190 -15.45 -16.10 5.73
N ILE A 191 -15.62 -14.85 5.28
CA ILE A 191 -15.87 -14.54 3.87
C ILE A 191 -14.63 -14.88 3.04
N ALA A 192 -13.45 -14.47 3.48
CA ALA A 192 -12.20 -14.79 2.83
C ALA A 192 -11.96 -16.31 2.79
N ASP A 193 -12.20 -17.03 3.89
CA ASP A 193 -12.12 -18.48 3.96
C ASP A 193 -13.06 -19.14 2.97
N ALA A 194 -14.31 -18.70 2.88
CA ALA A 194 -15.25 -19.28 1.93
C ALA A 194 -14.82 -19.03 0.48
N LEU A 195 -14.56 -17.77 0.11
CA LEU A 195 -14.21 -17.37 -1.27
C LEU A 195 -12.89 -17.97 -1.76
N PHE A 196 -11.95 -18.20 -0.85
CA PHE A 196 -10.59 -18.64 -1.16
C PHE A 196 -10.27 -20.01 -0.57
N SER A 197 -11.27 -20.78 -0.13
CA SER A 197 -11.05 -22.14 0.37
C SER A 197 -10.41 -23.03 -0.72
N PRO A 198 -9.68 -24.08 -0.33
CA PRO A 198 -9.09 -25.04 -1.27
C PRO A 198 -10.09 -25.65 -2.26
N ALA A 199 -11.39 -25.68 -1.93
CA ALA A 199 -12.44 -26.14 -2.84
C ALA A 199 -12.62 -25.26 -4.10
N PHE A 200 -12.19 -23.99 -4.04
CA PHE A 200 -12.16 -23.06 -5.17
C PHE A 200 -10.75 -22.82 -5.70
N ALA A 201 -9.73 -23.50 -5.16
CA ALA A 201 -8.37 -23.40 -5.67
C ALA A 201 -8.33 -23.96 -7.10
N ASP A 202 -7.80 -23.17 -8.04
CA ASP A 202 -7.46 -23.67 -9.36
C ASP A 202 -6.40 -24.76 -9.20
N PRO A 203 -6.53 -25.95 -9.80
CA PRO A 203 -5.43 -26.89 -9.88
C PRO A 203 -4.30 -26.28 -10.73
N GLY A 204 -3.53 -25.36 -10.13
CA GLY A 204 -2.50 -24.56 -10.79
C GLY A 204 -2.14 -23.22 -10.11
N TYR A 205 -2.99 -22.66 -9.23
CA TYR A 205 -2.70 -21.36 -8.59
C TYR A 205 -2.83 -21.39 -7.06
N GLY A 206 -1.68 -21.24 -6.38
CA GLY A 206 -1.59 -20.29 -5.26
C GLY A 206 -1.95 -20.76 -3.85
N TYR A 207 -1.98 -22.05 -3.53
CA TYR A 207 -2.03 -22.51 -2.13
C TYR A 207 -0.72 -23.14 -1.62
N ALA A 208 0.18 -23.53 -2.51
CA ALA A 208 1.49 -24.09 -2.13
C ALA A 208 2.51 -22.99 -1.76
N ALA A 209 2.63 -21.93 -2.58
CA ALA A 209 3.65 -20.90 -2.39
C ALA A 209 3.55 -20.16 -1.05
N GLY A 210 2.34 -19.92 -0.53
CA GLY A 210 2.14 -19.21 0.74
C GLY A 210 2.32 -20.06 2.01
N TYR A 211 2.23 -21.39 1.91
CA TYR A 211 2.44 -22.30 3.05
C TYR A 211 3.91 -22.75 3.12
N GLU A 212 4.58 -22.90 1.98
CA GLU A 212 5.98 -23.32 1.89
C GLU A 212 6.92 -22.21 2.40
N GLU A 213 6.61 -20.94 2.11
CA GLU A 213 7.39 -19.79 2.59
C GLU A 213 7.17 -19.50 4.10
N GLY A 214 6.06 -19.97 4.68
CA GLY A 214 5.77 -19.82 6.12
C GLY A 214 6.30 -20.95 7.01
N PHE A 215 6.65 -22.11 6.44
CA PHE A 215 7.19 -23.27 7.18
C PHE A 215 8.66 -23.55 6.88
N GLY A 216 9.22 -23.04 5.76
CA GLY A 216 10.60 -23.27 5.35
C GLY A 216 11.64 -22.43 6.11
N ASP A 217 11.29 -21.24 6.59
CA ASP A 217 12.25 -20.30 7.20
C ASP A 217 12.44 -20.50 8.72
N GLY A 218 11.73 -21.45 9.32
CA GLY A 218 11.75 -21.72 10.76
C GLY A 218 12.58 -22.96 11.18
N ALA A 219 13.17 -23.70 10.24
CA ALA A 219 13.67 -25.05 10.52
C ALA A 219 15.10 -25.35 10.06
N ASP A 220 15.91 -24.36 9.64
CA ASP A 220 17.26 -24.67 9.13
C ASP A 220 18.39 -23.70 9.52
N HIS A 221 18.32 -23.02 10.67
CA HIS A 221 19.50 -22.40 11.29
C HIS A 221 19.67 -22.89 12.74
N GLY A 222 19.83 -24.20 12.86
CA GLY A 222 20.42 -24.82 14.04
C GLY A 222 21.94 -24.88 13.87
N ASP A 223 22.63 -24.27 14.84
CA ASP A 223 24.02 -24.51 15.22
C ASP A 223 25.13 -23.81 14.39
N GLN A 224 25.50 -22.62 14.86
CA GLN A 224 26.90 -22.23 15.01
C GLN A 224 27.01 -21.08 16.02
N GLY A 225 27.62 -21.39 17.16
CA GLY A 225 27.70 -20.51 18.32
C GLY A 225 28.66 -19.34 18.20
N GLY A 226 28.58 -18.45 19.20
CA GLY A 226 29.55 -17.40 19.44
C GLY A 226 28.96 -16.25 20.25
N ASP A 227 29.13 -16.30 21.57
CA ASP A 227 28.96 -15.20 22.52
C ASP A 227 29.49 -13.85 22.01
N VAL A 228 28.65 -12.80 22.03
CA VAL A 228 29.04 -11.45 22.48
C VAL A 228 27.79 -10.73 23.00
N GLY A 229 27.78 -10.37 24.29
CA GLY A 229 26.65 -9.75 24.96
C GLY A 229 26.50 -8.24 24.76
N GLY A 230 25.47 -7.67 25.41
CA GLY A 230 25.37 -6.24 25.71
C GLY A 230 24.01 -5.58 25.43
N ASP A 231 23.05 -5.80 26.32
CA ASP A 231 22.12 -4.82 26.91
C ASP A 231 21.64 -3.61 26.08
N GLN A 232 20.37 -3.61 25.67
CA GLN A 232 19.46 -2.49 26.00
C GLN A 232 17.99 -2.88 25.75
N ALA A 233 17.27 -3.12 26.84
CA ALA A 233 15.82 -3.19 26.89
C ALA A 233 15.22 -1.78 26.77
N GLY A 234 14.12 -1.63 26.04
CA GLY A 234 13.44 -0.35 25.87
C GLY A 234 12.15 -0.49 25.07
N ASP A 235 11.18 -1.14 25.69
CA ASP A 235 9.74 -1.11 25.37
C ASP A 235 9.24 0.32 25.11
N PHE A 236 8.55 0.55 23.98
CA PHE A 236 7.56 1.62 23.87
C PHE A 236 6.38 1.15 23.03
N GLY A 237 5.40 0.61 23.75
CA GLY A 237 4.05 0.28 23.32
C GLY A 237 3.20 1.47 22.86
N GLY A 238 2.04 1.09 22.32
CA GLY A 238 1.09 1.92 21.58
C GLY A 238 0.52 3.13 22.31
N GLY A 239 0.21 4.14 21.51
CA GLY A 239 -0.57 5.31 21.90
C GLY A 239 -1.94 5.29 21.24
N ASP A 240 -2.93 4.96 22.06
CA ASP A 240 -4.34 5.33 21.90
C ASP A 240 -4.47 6.87 21.92
N PHE A 241 -5.18 7.45 20.95
CA PHE A 241 -5.61 8.85 21.01
C PHE A 241 -7.10 8.91 20.76
N GLY A 242 -7.83 8.72 21.85
CA GLY A 242 -9.24 9.07 21.98
C GLY A 242 -9.47 10.58 22.09
N GLY A 243 -10.57 10.99 21.44
CA GLY A 243 -11.52 12.07 21.75
C GLY A 243 -11.12 13.22 22.67
N GLY A 244 -11.32 14.43 22.15
CA GLY A 244 -11.55 15.64 22.94
C GLY A 244 -12.40 16.62 22.15
N ASP A 245 -13.66 16.74 22.54
CA ASP A 245 -14.56 17.84 22.16
C ASP A 245 -13.97 19.18 22.59
N PHE A 246 -13.96 20.17 21.70
CA PHE A 246 -14.32 21.59 21.89
C PHE A 246 -14.40 22.28 20.52
#